data_AF-A0A6C0IEE6-F1
#
_entry.id   AF-A0A6C0IEE6-F1
#
_cell.length_a   1.000
_cell.length_b   1.000
_cell.length_c   1.000
_cell.angle_alpha   90.00
_cell.angle_beta   90.00
_cell.angle_gamma   90.00
#
_symmetry.space_group_name_H-M   'P 1'
#
loop_
_entity.id
_entity.type
_entity.pdbx_description
1 polymer ?
#
loop_
_entity_poly.entity_id
_entity_poly.type
_entity_poly.pdbx_seq_one_letter_code
_entity_poly.pdbx_strand_id
1 'polypeptide(L)'
;MPARITRADLQGMERRAIEALRDCELERFKTETRRDIGFSAGFGHTYMNIYITSWVTLGKALMMRRNINNSDVLQEDELIILINTCLQTLTEMYEDVDITLMDRDNQPYICVDWS
;
A
#
# COMPACT_ATOMS: atom_id res chain seq x y z
N MET A 1 -18.35 38.06 7.00
CA MET A 1 -17.27 37.86 6.00
C MET A 1 -16.76 36.43 6.16
N PRO A 2 -16.65 35.61 5.10
CA PRO A 2 -16.05 34.28 5.23
C PRO A 2 -14.55 34.43 5.55
N ALA A 3 -14.02 33.57 6.42
CA ALA A 3 -12.61 33.58 6.79
C ALA A 3 -11.73 33.35 5.54
N ARG A 4 -10.67 34.15 5.37
CA ARG A 4 -9.68 33.94 4.31
C ARG A 4 -8.91 32.66 4.62
N ILE A 5 -9.04 31.67 3.75
CA ILE A 5 -8.26 30.43 3.79
C ILE A 5 -6.78 30.79 3.68
N THR A 6 -5.99 30.39 4.68
CA THR A 6 -4.56 30.62 4.70
C THR A 6 -3.82 29.52 3.92
N ARG A 7 -2.55 29.75 3.60
CA ARG A 7 -1.70 28.72 2.99
C ARG A 7 -1.57 27.47 3.88
N ALA A 8 -1.57 27.64 5.19
CA ALA A 8 -1.54 26.53 6.14
C ALA A 8 -2.85 25.71 6.09
N ASP A 9 -3.99 26.38 5.91
CA ASP A 9 -5.28 25.70 5.75
C ASP A 9 -5.31 24.87 4.46
N LEU A 10 -4.77 25.40 3.36
CA LEU A 10 -4.64 24.66 2.10
C LEU A 10 -3.77 23.42 2.24
N GLN A 11 -2.62 23.52 2.93
CA GLN A 11 -1.74 22.38 3.21
C GLN A 11 -2.42 21.35 4.13
N GLY A 12 -3.19 21.80 5.13
CA GLY A 12 -3.96 20.92 6.00
C GLY A 12 -5.08 20.18 5.27
N MET A 13 -5.78 20.86 4.34
CA MET A 13 -6.80 20.25 3.50
C MET A 13 -6.21 19.21 2.54
N GLU A 14 -5.08 19.54 1.90
CA GLU A 14 -4.34 18.63 1.04
C GLU A 14 -3.89 17.37 1.78
N ARG A 15 -3.33 17.52 2.98
CA ARG A 15 -2.94 16.39 3.81
C ARG A 15 -4.11 15.45 4.11
N ARG A 16 -5.27 16.00 4.52
CA ARG A 16 -6.47 15.19 4.79
C ARG A 16 -6.99 14.46 3.56
N ALA A 17 -6.94 15.10 2.39
CA ALA A 17 -7.34 14.45 1.13
C ALA A 17 -6.42 13.28 0.77
N ILE A 18 -5.12 13.43 1.01
CA ILE A 18 -4.12 12.36 0.80
C ILE A 18 -4.33 11.20 1.78
N GLU A 19 -4.54 11.51 3.06
CA GLU A 19 -4.83 10.49 4.08
C GLU A 19 -6.10 9.70 3.72
N ALA A 20 -7.17 10.38 3.28
CA ALA A 20 -8.41 9.72 2.86
C ALA A 20 -8.23 8.81 1.63
N LEU A 21 -7.46 9.25 0.62
CA LEU A 21 -7.12 8.43 -0.54
C LEU A 21 -6.31 7.19 -0.14
N ARG A 22 -5.34 7.38 0.75
CA ARG A 22 -4.51 6.28 1.24
C ARG A 22 -5.37 5.23 1.95
N ASP A 23 -6.23 5.68 2.84
CA ASP A 23 -7.09 4.80 3.62
C ASP A 23 -8.07 4.03 2.70
N CYS A 24 -8.60 4.67 1.65
CA CYS A 24 -9.44 4.02 0.63
C CYS A 24 -8.70 2.88 -0.11
N GLU A 25 -7.47 3.13 -0.57
CA GLU A 25 -6.67 2.11 -1.26
C GLU A 25 -6.22 1.00 -0.31
N LEU A 26 -5.95 1.31 0.96
CA LEU A 26 -5.67 0.28 1.97
C LEU A 26 -6.88 -0.62 2.18
N GLU A 27 -8.10 -0.08 2.29
CA GLU A 27 -9.32 -0.89 2.40
C GLU A 27 -9.56 -1.76 1.15
N ARG A 28 -9.26 -1.22 -0.04
CA ARG A 28 -9.30 -1.99 -1.28
C ARG A 28 -8.29 -3.14 -1.27
N PHE A 29 -7.06 -2.86 -0.87
CA PHE A 29 -6.00 -3.85 -0.71
C PHE A 29 -6.41 -4.97 0.26
N LYS A 30 -6.96 -4.62 1.44
CA LYS A 30 -7.49 -5.61 2.40
C LYS A 30 -8.55 -6.51 1.78
N THR A 31 -9.49 -5.91 1.03
CA THR A 31 -10.61 -6.63 0.43
C THR A 31 -10.14 -7.61 -0.64
N GLU A 32 -9.29 -7.16 -1.56
CA GLU A 32 -8.83 -8.00 -2.66
C GLU A 32 -7.87 -9.08 -2.16
N THR A 33 -6.99 -8.78 -1.20
CA THR A 33 -6.08 -9.78 -0.63
C THR A 33 -6.83 -10.86 0.14
N ARG A 34 -7.91 -10.53 0.86
CA ARG A 34 -8.82 -11.52 1.48
C ARG A 34 -9.41 -12.46 0.45
N ARG A 35 -9.86 -11.91 -0.69
CA ARG A 35 -10.42 -12.71 -1.77
C ARG A 35 -9.37 -13.65 -2.36
N ASP A 36 -8.18 -13.13 -2.64
CA ASP A 36 -7.14 -13.86 -3.35
C ASP A 36 -6.47 -14.94 -2.47
N ILE A 37 -6.28 -14.67 -1.18
CA ILE A 37 -5.83 -15.68 -0.19
C ILE A 37 -6.90 -16.75 -0.02
N GLY A 38 -8.17 -16.36 0.18
CA GLY A 38 -9.27 -17.31 0.31
C GLY A 38 -9.45 -18.20 -0.92
N PHE A 39 -9.26 -17.62 -2.12
CA PHE A 39 -9.25 -18.37 -3.38
C PHE A 39 -8.08 -19.36 -3.41
N SER A 40 -6.85 -18.90 -3.12
CA SER A 40 -5.63 -19.72 -3.15
C SER A 40 -5.68 -20.88 -2.16
N ALA A 41 -6.16 -20.65 -0.94
CA ALA A 41 -6.39 -21.70 0.05
C ALA A 41 -7.42 -22.74 -0.45
N GLY A 42 -8.46 -22.29 -1.18
CA GLY A 42 -9.43 -23.16 -1.83
C GLY A 42 -8.85 -24.10 -2.90
N PHE A 43 -7.71 -23.74 -3.51
CA PHE A 43 -6.95 -24.60 -4.43
C PHE A 43 -5.89 -25.46 -3.73
N GLY A 44 -5.80 -25.41 -2.40
CA GLY A 44 -4.80 -26.16 -1.63
C GLY A 44 -3.40 -25.56 -1.69
N HIS A 45 -3.26 -24.29 -2.10
CA HIS A 45 -2.00 -23.58 -1.92
C HIS A 45 -1.81 -23.26 -0.45
N THR A 46 -0.58 -23.44 0.04
CA THR A 46 -0.19 -23.08 1.41
C THR A 46 0.49 -21.71 1.47
N TYR A 47 0.90 -21.16 0.34
CA TYR A 47 1.59 -19.87 0.27
C TYR A 47 1.15 -19.02 -0.92
N MET A 48 1.33 -17.70 -0.83
CA MET A 48 1.07 -16.71 -1.86
C MET A 48 2.09 -15.56 -1.83
N ASN A 49 2.49 -15.09 -3.01
CA ASN A 49 3.36 -13.93 -3.17
C ASN A 49 2.55 -12.70 -3.60
N ILE A 50 2.66 -11.60 -2.87
CA ILE A 50 1.97 -10.35 -3.13
C ILE A 50 2.98 -9.31 -3.61
N TYR A 51 2.91 -8.99 -4.91
CA TYR A 51 3.71 -7.94 -5.53
C TYR A 51 3.02 -6.58 -5.36
N ILE A 52 3.51 -5.77 -4.43
CA ILE A 52 2.94 -4.45 -4.11
C ILE A 52 3.06 -3.47 -5.29
N THR A 53 4.04 -3.68 -6.16
CA THR A 53 4.22 -3.00 -7.45
C THR A 53 3.12 -3.29 -8.47
N SER A 54 2.11 -4.10 -8.15
CA SER A 54 0.89 -4.25 -8.96
C SER A 54 -0.28 -3.42 -8.41
N TRP A 55 -0.22 -3.05 -7.12
CA TRP A 55 -1.21 -2.24 -6.39
C TRP A 55 -0.90 -0.73 -6.45
N VAL A 56 -0.16 -0.33 -7.50
CA VAL A 56 0.53 0.95 -7.70
C VAL A 56 -0.37 2.19 -7.66
N THR A 57 -1.69 2.06 -7.58
CA THR A 57 -2.58 3.21 -7.45
C THR A 57 -2.28 4.00 -6.17
N LEU A 58 -1.97 3.31 -5.07
CA LEU A 58 -1.60 3.93 -3.80
C LEU A 58 -0.23 4.63 -3.86
N GLY A 59 0.77 3.98 -4.47
CA GLY A 59 2.10 4.57 -4.67
C GLY A 59 2.09 5.75 -5.66
N LYS A 60 1.39 5.62 -6.79
CA LYS A 60 1.24 6.70 -7.80
C LYS A 60 0.47 7.89 -7.24
N ALA A 61 -0.60 7.66 -6.46
CA ALA A 61 -1.38 8.74 -5.85
C ALA A 61 -0.61 9.48 -4.74
N LEU A 62 0.19 8.76 -3.94
CA LEU A 62 1.03 9.37 -2.90
C LEU A 62 2.21 10.17 -3.50
N MET A 63 2.72 9.78 -4.67
CA MET A 63 3.92 10.37 -5.28
C MET A 63 3.69 11.41 -6.36
N MET A 64 2.58 11.35 -7.09
CA MET A 64 2.26 12.33 -8.14
C MET A 64 2.19 13.78 -7.62
N ARG A 65 2.19 14.02 -6.30
CA ARG A 65 2.16 15.36 -5.71
C ARG A 65 3.45 15.86 -5.07
N ARG A 66 4.45 15.02 -4.81
CA ARG A 66 5.77 15.52 -4.37
C ARG A 66 6.69 15.84 -5.54
N ASN A 67 6.40 15.31 -6.72
CA ASN A 67 7.17 15.56 -7.94
C ASN A 67 6.24 16.00 -9.08
N ILE A 68 5.91 17.29 -9.11
CA ILE A 68 5.43 17.93 -10.35
C ILE A 68 6.56 17.98 -11.41
N ASN A 69 7.79 17.60 -11.06
CA ASN A 69 8.95 17.71 -11.95
C ASN A 69 9.67 16.39 -12.32
N ASN A 70 9.25 15.20 -11.88
CA ASN A 70 9.90 13.96 -12.33
C ASN A 70 8.96 12.75 -12.28
N SER A 71 8.66 12.20 -13.44
CA SER A 71 7.55 11.27 -13.69
C SER A 71 7.84 9.78 -13.49
N ASP A 72 9.07 9.34 -13.20
CA ASP A 72 9.40 7.92 -13.50
C ASP A 72 10.04 7.07 -12.41
N VAL A 73 10.13 7.51 -11.15
CA VAL A 73 10.70 6.66 -10.10
C VAL A 73 9.95 6.87 -8.80
N LEU A 74 9.31 5.81 -8.28
CA LEU A 74 8.99 5.75 -6.86
C LEU A 74 10.33 5.92 -6.12
N GLN A 75 10.54 7.03 -5.42
CA GLN A 75 11.75 7.19 -4.62
C GLN A 75 11.84 5.99 -3.67
N GLU A 76 13.01 5.34 -3.60
CA GLU A 76 13.24 4.08 -2.90
C GLU A 76 12.66 4.09 -1.47
N ASP A 77 12.83 5.21 -0.77
CA ASP A 77 12.27 5.45 0.57
C ASP A 77 10.74 5.31 0.65
N GLU A 78 10.03 5.81 -0.35
CA GLU A 78 8.57 5.81 -0.36
C GLU A 78 8.01 4.44 -0.77
N LEU A 79 8.75 3.67 -1.61
CA LEU A 79 8.45 2.26 -1.87
C LEU A 79 8.59 1.43 -0.59
N ILE A 80 9.65 1.66 0.19
CA ILE A 80 9.88 1.00 1.47
C ILE A 80 8.75 1.30 2.46
N ILE A 81 8.32 2.57 2.57
CA ILE A 81 7.19 2.96 3.44
C ILE A 81 5.91 2.24 3.02
N LEU A 82 5.63 2.18 1.71
CA LEU A 82 4.46 1.50 1.18
C LEU A 82 4.49 0.00 1.51
N ILE A 83 5.64 -0.65 1.31
CA ILE A 83 5.82 -2.08 1.61
C ILE A 83 5.62 -2.37 3.08
N ASN A 84 6.24 -1.59 3.97
CA ASN A 84 6.10 -1.77 5.41
C ASN A 84 4.64 -1.55 5.86
N THR A 85 3.92 -0.62 5.24
CA THR A 85 2.49 -0.39 5.53
C THR A 85 1.65 -1.59 5.11
N CYS A 86 1.87 -2.13 3.90
CA CYS A 86 1.20 -3.34 3.42
C CYS A 86 1.53 -4.56 4.29
N LEU A 87 2.80 -4.71 4.68
CA LEU A 87 3.26 -5.79 5.56
C LEU A 87 2.53 -5.74 6.91
N GLN A 88 2.56 -4.59 7.57
CA GLN A 88 1.85 -4.39 8.82
C GLN A 88 0.35 -4.70 8.68
N THR A 89 -0.27 -4.21 7.60
CA THR A 89 -1.70 -4.45 7.33
C THR A 89 -2.02 -5.94 7.18
N LEU A 90 -1.17 -6.70 6.49
CA LEU A 90 -1.36 -8.14 6.33
C LEU A 90 -1.16 -8.88 7.65
N THR A 91 -0.13 -8.53 8.43
CA THR A 91 0.11 -9.11 9.75
C THR A 91 -1.08 -8.88 10.69
N GLU A 92 -1.72 -7.70 10.63
CA GLU A 92 -2.94 -7.41 11.39
C GLU A 92 -4.17 -8.21 10.91
N MET A 93 -4.22 -8.58 9.62
CA MET A 93 -5.35 -9.32 9.06
C MET A 93 -5.28 -10.82 9.28
N TYR A 94 -4.08 -11.37 9.43
CA TYR A 94 -3.81 -12.80 9.48
C TYR A 94 -2.84 -13.12 10.63
N GLU A 95 -3.35 -13.10 11.86
CA GLU A 95 -2.54 -13.25 13.08
C GLU A 95 -1.79 -14.60 13.17
N ASP A 96 -2.31 -15.64 12.53
CA ASP A 96 -1.76 -17.02 12.55
C ASP A 96 -1.07 -17.43 11.24
N VAL A 97 -0.64 -16.45 10.43
CA VAL A 97 -0.02 -16.69 9.12
C VAL A 97 1.37 -16.08 9.13
N ASP A 98 2.36 -16.84 8.65
CA ASP A 98 3.72 -16.31 8.50
C ASP A 98 3.76 -15.34 7.32
N ILE A 99 4.09 -14.08 7.61
CA ILE A 99 4.12 -13.01 6.62
C ILE A 99 5.50 -12.38 6.65
N THR A 100 6.25 -12.59 5.58
CA THR A 100 7.65 -12.20 5.49
C THR A 100 7.89 -11.34 4.25
N LEU A 101 8.67 -10.26 4.42
CA LEU A 101 9.19 -9.48 3.30
C LEU A 101 10.35 -10.22 2.64
N MET A 102 10.21 -10.49 1.35
CA MET A 102 11.19 -11.19 0.53
C MET A 102 11.64 -10.30 -0.62
N ASP A 103 12.79 -10.61 -1.22
CA ASP A 103 13.30 -9.93 -2.42
C ASP A 103 13.62 -10.98 -3.49
N ARG A 104 13.20 -10.72 -4.72
CA ARG A 104 13.51 -11.54 -5.89
C ARG A 104 13.73 -10.62 -7.10
N ASP A 105 14.85 -10.82 -7.80
CA ASP A 105 15.18 -10.07 -9.02
C ASP A 105 15.16 -8.53 -8.82
N ASN A 106 15.62 -8.06 -7.64
CA ASN A 106 15.57 -6.67 -7.17
C ASN A 106 14.14 -6.11 -7.06
N GLN A 107 13.16 -6.97 -6.79
CA GLN A 107 11.79 -6.58 -6.55
C GLN A 107 11.33 -7.11 -5.19
N PRO A 108 11.11 -6.22 -4.21
CA PRO A 108 10.56 -6.62 -2.94
C PRO A 108 9.10 -7.08 -3.10
N TYR A 109 8.73 -8.16 -2.43
CA TYR A 109 7.38 -8.70 -2.39
C TYR A 109 7.09 -9.29 -1.01
N ILE A 110 5.82 -9.35 -0.64
CA ILE A 110 5.40 -9.99 0.61
C ILE A 110 5.05 -11.44 0.32
N CYS A 111 5.70 -12.36 1.03
CA CYS A 111 5.32 -13.76 1.05
C CYS A 111 4.37 -13.99 2.23
N VAL A 112 3.27 -14.67 1.96
CA VAL A 112 2.25 -15.05 2.94
C VAL A 112 2.18 -16.57 2.93
N ASP A 113 2.48 -17.21 4.06
CA ASP A 113 2.53 -18.66 4.25
C ASP A 113 1.65 -19.09 5.43
N TRP A 114 0.65 -19.91 5.16
CA TRP A 114 -0.31 -20.43 6.13
C TRP A 114 -0.24 -21.96 6.26
N SER A 115 0.91 -22.55 5.91
CA SER A 115 1.18 -23.99 6.07
C SER A 115 1.15 -24.48 7.51
#